data_AF-A0A537NZU2-F1
#
_entry.id   AF-A0A537NZU2-F1
#
_cell.length_a   1.000
_cell.length_b   1.000
_cell.length_c   1.000
_cell.angle_alpha   90.00
_cell.angle_beta   90.00
_cell.angle_gamma   90.00
#
_symmetry.space_group_name_H-M   'P 1'
#
loop_
_entity.id
_entity.type
_entity.pdbx_description
1 polymer ?
#
loop_
_entity_poly.entity_id
_entity_poly.type
_entity_poly.pdbx_seq_one_letter_code
_entity_poly.pdbx_strand_id
1 'polypeptide(L)' 'WGGEIVATDAGATTDYRRLYQRPTLLLVGSEGSGLSAGLVAKANVSVRIPMPGQAESLNVATATALMLYEIKRPELK' A
#
# COMPACT_ATOMS: atom_id res chain seq x y z
N TRP A 1 -10.07 -7.36 -13.90
CA TRP A 1 -8.62 -7.62 -13.81
C TRP A 1 -8.41 -8.81 -12.87
N GLY A 2 -7.46 -9.70 -13.16
CA GLY A 2 -7.35 -11.02 -12.49
C GLY A 2 -6.39 -11.07 -11.29
N GLY A 3 -5.75 -9.96 -10.93
CA GLY A 3 -4.86 -9.85 -9.77
C GLY A 3 -5.55 -9.28 -8.52
N GLU A 4 -4.75 -8.82 -7.55
CA GLU A 4 -5.23 -8.17 -6.30
C GLU A 4 -5.04 -6.64 -6.26
N ILE A 5 -6.13 -5.88 -6.06
CA ILE A 5 -6.07 -4.41 -6.07
C ILE A 5 -5.77 -4.01 -4.64
N VAL A 6 -4.59 -3.44 -4.42
CA VAL A 6 -4.08 -3.12 -3.08
C VAL A 6 -4.08 -1.61 -2.89
N ALA A 7 -4.87 -1.13 -1.94
CA ALA A 7 -4.87 0.27 -1.50
C ALA A 7 -3.89 0.49 -0.35
N THR A 8 -3.15 1.59 -0.41
CA THR A 8 -2.39 2.12 0.73
C THR A 8 -3.29 3.08 1.52
N ASP A 9 -3.55 2.74 2.77
CA ASP A 9 -4.52 3.41 3.63
C ASP A 9 -4.05 3.40 5.07
N ALA A 10 -3.92 4.58 5.70
CA ALA A 10 -3.50 4.70 7.09
C ALA A 10 -4.49 4.03 8.07
N GLY A 11 -5.77 3.94 7.70
CA GLY A 11 -6.81 3.30 8.49
C GLY A 11 -6.87 1.77 8.37
N ALA A 12 -6.07 1.17 7.48
CA ALA A 12 -6.07 -0.27 7.30
C ALA A 12 -5.54 -1.01 8.53
N THR A 13 -6.07 -2.19 8.80
CA THR A 13 -5.57 -3.08 9.86
C THR A 13 -4.46 -4.00 9.39
N THR A 14 -4.42 -4.32 8.08
CA THR A 14 -3.42 -5.19 7.47
C THR A 14 -2.09 -4.47 7.33
N ASP A 15 -1.01 -5.10 7.80
CA ASP A 15 0.35 -4.60 7.60
C ASP A 15 0.79 -4.77 6.13
N TYR A 16 1.51 -3.78 5.59
CA TYR A 16 2.03 -3.85 4.23
C TYR A 16 3.01 -5.01 3.99
N ARG A 17 3.60 -5.59 5.05
CA ARG A 17 4.54 -6.74 4.99
C ARG A 17 3.86 -8.10 4.85
N ARG A 18 2.59 -8.13 4.42
CA ARG A 18 1.92 -9.39 4.09
C ARG A 18 2.53 -10.03 2.84
N LEU A 19 2.26 -11.31 2.64
CA LEU A 19 2.66 -12.01 1.42
C LEU A 19 1.81 -11.55 0.22
N TYR A 20 2.49 -11.15 -0.86
CA TYR A 20 1.90 -10.83 -2.15
C TYR A 20 2.13 -11.99 -3.11
N GLN A 21 1.08 -12.73 -3.44
CA GLN A 21 1.17 -13.97 -4.21
C GLN A 21 0.49 -13.86 -5.58
N ARG A 22 -0.18 -12.73 -5.86
CA ARG A 22 -0.89 -12.48 -7.12
C ARG A 22 -0.30 -11.25 -7.79
N PRO A 23 -0.46 -11.11 -9.13
CA PRO A 23 -0.19 -9.85 -9.79
C PRO A 23 -0.89 -8.72 -9.03
N THR A 24 -0.13 -7.69 -8.63
CA THR A 24 -0.62 -6.65 -7.73
C THR A 24 -0.75 -5.33 -8.47
N LEU A 25 -1.92 -4.71 -8.37
CA LEU A 25 -2.18 -3.34 -8.82
C LEU A 25 -2.18 -2.49 -7.57
N LEU A 26 -1.10 -1.74 -7.38
CA LEU A 26 -0.90 -0.88 -6.23
C LEU A 26 -1.57 0.48 -6.45
N LEU A 27 -2.45 0.87 -5.54
CA LEU A 27 -3.02 2.21 -5.47
C LEU A 27 -2.27 2.99 -4.38
N VAL A 28 -1.70 4.13 -4.78
CA VAL A 28 -1.00 5.05 -3.87
C VAL A 28 -1.67 6.42 -3.89
N GLY A 29 -1.99 6.92 -2.70
CA GLY A 29 -2.58 8.23 -2.49
C GLY A 29 -1.55 9.36 -2.45
N SER A 30 -2.02 10.61 -2.48
CA SER A 30 -1.14 11.75 -2.22
C SER A 30 -0.79 11.83 -0.73
N GLU A 31 0.33 12.48 -0.40
CA GLU A 31 0.89 12.55 0.96
C GLU A 31 -0.07 13.16 2.02
N GLY A 32 -0.97 14.05 1.59
CA GLY A 32 -1.95 14.69 2.47
C GLY A 32 -3.36 14.11 2.35
N SER A 33 -3.87 13.96 1.12
CA SER A 33 -5.26 13.55 0.90
C SER A 33 -5.47 12.04 0.87
N GLY A 34 -4.37 11.27 0.76
CA GLY A 34 -4.43 9.83 0.60
C GLY A 34 -5.15 9.41 -0.69
N LEU A 35 -5.72 8.21 -0.68
CA LEU A 35 -6.58 7.71 -1.75
C LEU A 35 -8.00 8.22 -1.58
N SER A 36 -8.68 8.50 -2.69
CA SER A 36 -10.12 8.81 -2.63
C SER A 36 -10.91 7.59 -2.16
N ALA A 37 -11.99 7.83 -1.40
CA ALA A 37 -12.85 6.76 -0.90
C ALA A 37 -13.37 5.83 -2.02
N GLY A 38 -13.63 6.38 -3.21
CA GLY A 38 -14.05 5.59 -4.38
C GLY A 38 -12.97 4.67 -4.94
N LEU A 39 -11.68 5.02 -4.81
CA LEU A 39 -10.57 4.13 -5.17
C LEU A 39 -10.33 3.06 -4.10
N VAL A 40 -10.40 3.44 -2.82
CA VAL A 40 -10.31 2.49 -1.70
C VAL A 40 -11.43 1.44 -1.79
N ALA A 41 -12.66 1.85 -2.09
CA ALA A 41 -13.80 0.94 -2.24
C ALA A 41 -13.67 -0.06 -3.42
N LYS A 42 -12.80 0.22 -4.40
CA LYS A 42 -12.49 -0.69 -5.50
C LYS A 42 -11.35 -1.65 -5.18
N ALA A 43 -10.58 -1.39 -4.13
CA ALA A 43 -9.51 -2.26 -3.71
C ALA A 43 -10.07 -3.50 -3.01
N ASN A 44 -9.48 -4.66 -3.31
CA ASN A 44 -9.83 -5.92 -2.64
C ASN A 44 -9.02 -6.09 -1.35
N VAL A 45 -7.92 -5.36 -1.23
CA VAL A 45 -7.04 -5.37 -0.07
C VAL A 45 -6.69 -3.93 0.27
N SER A 46 -6.74 -3.62 1.57
CA SER A 46 -6.22 -2.36 2.12
C SER A 46 -5.09 -2.68 3.09
N VAL A 47 -3.96 -1.99 2.96
CA VAL A 47 -2.78 -2.15 3.82
C VAL A 47 -2.26 -0.82 4.33
N ARG A 48 -1.61 -0.85 5.49
CA ARG A 48 -0.92 0.31 6.08
C ARG A 48 0.58 0.07 6.22
N ILE A 49 1.34 1.14 6.06
CA ILE A 49 2.74 1.21 6.51
C ILE A 49 2.72 1.74 7.95
N PRO A 50 3.22 0.97 8.96
CA PRO A 50 3.24 1.44 10.34
C PRO A 50 4.08 2.71 10.51
N MET A 51 3.53 3.70 11.20
CA MET A 51 4.21 4.96 11.55
C MET A 51 4.48 4.99 13.07
N PRO A 52 5.69 4.63 13.53
CA PRO A 52 6.00 4.52 14.96
C PRO A 52 6.28 5.86 15.66
N GLY A 53 6.29 6.98 14.93
CA GLY A 53 6.64 8.30 15.43
C GLY A 53 5.49 9.30 15.33
N GLN A 54 5.83 10.60 15.34
CA GLN A 54 4.85 11.69 15.23
C GLN A 54 4.44 12.01 13.78
N ALA A 55 5.11 11.39 12.78
CA ALA A 55 4.77 11.62 11.39
C ALA A 55 3.43 10.92 11.04
N GLU A 56 2.52 11.67 10.44
CA GLU A 56 1.19 11.18 10.02
C GLU A 56 1.25 10.35 8.72
N SER A 57 2.24 10.64 7.86
CA SER A 57 2.43 9.95 6.60
C SER A 57 3.91 9.91 6.18
N LEU A 58 4.18 9.13 5.14
CA LEU A 58 5.46 9.15 4.43
C LEU A 58 5.28 9.95 3.14
N ASN A 59 6.39 10.53 2.67
CA ASN A 59 6.47 10.99 1.30
C ASN A 59 6.00 9.90 0.31
N VAL A 60 5.17 10.29 -0.66
CA VAL A 60 4.51 9.36 -1.59
C VAL A 60 5.51 8.47 -2.34
N ALA A 61 6.66 9.00 -2.74
CA ALA A 61 7.68 8.22 -3.45
C ALA A 61 8.32 7.18 -2.51
N THR A 62 8.54 7.55 -1.24
CA THR A 62 9.08 6.64 -0.22
C THR A 62 8.10 5.52 0.11
N ALA A 63 6.82 5.85 0.33
CA ALA A 63 5.77 4.84 0.54
C ALA A 63 5.65 3.88 -0.66
N THR A 64 5.67 4.44 -1.87
CA THR A 64 5.63 3.65 -3.12
C THR A 64 6.83 2.71 -3.23
N ALA A 65 8.04 3.21 -2.95
CA ALA A 65 9.26 2.39 -2.99
C ALA A 65 9.19 1.21 -2.00
N LEU A 66 8.78 1.46 -0.75
CA LEU A 66 8.62 0.42 0.27
C LEU A 66 7.60 -0.65 -0.16
N MET A 67 6.44 -0.21 -0.67
CA MET A 67 5.41 -1.11 -1.17
C MET A 67 5.91 -1.98 -2.32
N LEU A 68 6.55 -1.37 -3.32
CA LEU A 68 7.07 -2.10 -4.48
C LEU A 68 8.16 -3.09 -4.06
N TYR A 69 9.07 -2.71 -3.16
CA TYR A 69 10.09 -3.62 -2.65
C TYR A 69 9.50 -4.80 -1.89
N GLU A 70 8.47 -4.58 -1.07
CA GLU A 70 7.83 -5.68 -0.34
C GLU A 70 7.02 -6.59 -1.25
N ILE A 71 6.28 -6.04 -2.23
CA ILE A 71 5.59 -6.82 -3.26
C ILE A 71 6.58 -7.69 -4.04
N LYS A 72 7.75 -7.13 -4.35
CA LYS A 72 8.83 -7.80 -5.09
C LYS A 72 9.77 -8.62 -4.23
N ARG A 73 9.61 -8.61 -2.91
CA ARG A 73 10.51 -9.27 -1.97
C ARG A 73 10.83 -10.74 -2.30
N PRO A 74 9.90 -11.57 -2.80
CA PRO A 74 10.23 -12.94 -3.22
C PRO A 74 11.19 -13.04 -4.41
N GLU A 75 11.31 -11.98 -5.22
CA GLU A 75 12.17 -11.91 -6.40
C GLU A 75 13.48 -11.14 -6.14
N LEU A 76 13.59 -10.45 -5.01
CA LEU A 76 14.82 -9.81 -4.57
C LEU A 76 15.78 -10.87 -4.02
N LYS A 77 17.01 -10.89 -4.55
CA LYS A 77 18.07 -11.80 -4.12
C LYS A 77 18.77 -11.30 -2.86
#